data_AF-A0A1H3NEL2-F1
#
_entry.id   AF-A0A1H3NEL2-F1
#
_cell.length_a   1.000
_cell.length_b   1.000
_cell.length_c   1.000
_cell.angle_alpha   90.00
_cell.angle_beta   90.00
_cell.angle_gamma   90.00
#
_symmetry.space_group_name_H-M   'P 1'
#
loop_
_entity.id
_entity.type
_entity.pdbx_description
1 polymer ?
#
loop_
_entity_poly.entity_id
_entity_poly.type
_entity_poly.pdbx_seq_one_letter_code
_entity_poly.pdbx_strand_id
1 'polypeptide(L)'
;MTQEKAKKRGRPAQLLQRAELHAFVDFLLETSRRTELQNQVIDALEDEDFNFEMLSEAQQILVKEALKPYREHLKQQLLFDELSTLPKLTEYEAKFIELFQSYQNQELGNSELNILKTMCTRYYRFKSQQLQLKDLELYLSQIQKKDDGKKRKAENQRKFELGGAVLTAFKKLNIDISNDTPQQITNRIANTAKFHNEVRKSLIFKDVKEYKKEYFEANKLFIQVLEGLHTWKKDGELLSVIEIKKALAKSRE
;
A
#
# COMPACT_ATOMS: atom_id res chain seq x y z
N MET A 1 3.31 -68.34 -19.03
CA MET A 1 3.62 -67.20 -19.92
C MET A 1 3.36 -65.92 -19.15
N THR A 2 4.43 -65.27 -18.72
CA THR A 2 4.46 -64.03 -17.95
C THR A 2 4.01 -62.87 -18.85
N GLN A 3 2.93 -62.18 -18.48
CA GLN A 3 2.50 -60.96 -19.17
C GLN A 3 3.49 -59.83 -18.87
N GLU A 4 4.15 -59.32 -19.91
CA GLU A 4 4.94 -58.10 -19.84
C GLU A 4 4.06 -56.92 -19.44
N LYS A 5 4.38 -56.29 -18.29
CA LYS A 5 3.76 -55.03 -17.88
C LYS A 5 4.15 -53.92 -18.85
N ALA A 6 3.14 -53.19 -19.32
CA ALA A 6 3.30 -52.01 -20.16
C ALA A 6 4.28 -51.00 -19.55
N LYS A 7 5.31 -50.61 -20.30
CA LYS A 7 6.21 -49.50 -19.97
C LYS A 7 5.39 -48.20 -19.86
N LYS A 8 5.12 -47.74 -18.64
CA LYS A 8 4.57 -46.40 -18.37
C LYS A 8 5.56 -45.36 -18.93
N ARG A 9 5.16 -44.69 -20.02
CA ARG A 9 5.81 -43.49 -20.54
C ARG A 9 5.60 -42.35 -19.54
N GLY A 10 6.64 -42.07 -18.76
CA GLY A 10 6.76 -40.91 -17.89
C GLY A 10 8.12 -41.02 -17.23
N ARG A 11 8.97 -40.01 -17.41
CA ARG A 11 10.31 -39.94 -16.78
C ARG A 11 10.16 -40.36 -15.30
N PRO A 12 10.91 -41.34 -14.78
CA PRO A 12 10.86 -41.62 -13.35
C PRO A 12 11.15 -40.31 -12.63
N ALA A 13 10.24 -39.89 -11.75
CA ALA A 13 10.51 -38.76 -10.88
C ALA A 13 11.86 -39.04 -10.24
N GLN A 14 12.87 -38.18 -10.47
CA GLN A 14 14.15 -38.31 -9.80
C GLN A 14 13.85 -38.57 -8.33
N LEU A 15 14.32 -39.71 -7.83
CA LEU A 15 14.26 -40.09 -6.42
C LEU A 15 14.65 -38.85 -5.63
N LEU A 16 13.74 -38.38 -4.77
CA LEU A 16 14.04 -37.31 -3.83
C LEU A 16 15.27 -37.76 -3.05
N GLN A 17 16.41 -37.14 -3.32
CA GLN A 17 17.65 -37.52 -2.64
C GLN A 17 17.47 -37.22 -1.16
N ARG A 18 18.02 -38.05 -0.26
CA ARG A 18 17.93 -37.85 1.20
C ARG A 18 18.30 -36.41 1.61
N ALA A 19 19.27 -35.81 0.91
CA ALA A 19 19.66 -34.41 1.08
C ALA A 19 18.55 -33.39 0.72
N GLU A 20 17.79 -33.62 -0.36
CA GLU A 20 16.66 -32.74 -0.74
C GLU A 20 15.52 -32.81 0.29
N LEU A 21 15.33 -33.97 0.91
CA LEU A 21 14.30 -34.19 1.94
C LEU A 21 14.68 -33.56 3.28
N HIS A 22 15.94 -33.67 3.69
CA HIS A 22 16.45 -33.00 4.89
C HIS A 22 16.35 -31.47 4.75
N ALA A 23 16.82 -30.92 3.63
CA ALA A 23 16.72 -29.48 3.37
C ALA A 23 15.26 -29.01 3.23
N PHE A 24 14.34 -29.90 2.83
CA PHE A 24 12.90 -29.61 2.86
C PHE A 24 12.35 -29.52 4.29
N VAL A 25 12.78 -30.41 5.18
CA VAL A 25 12.41 -30.36 6.61
C VAL A 25 12.89 -29.05 7.23
N ASP A 26 14.14 -28.66 6.99
CA ASP A 26 14.70 -27.39 7.47
C ASP A 26 13.86 -26.19 7.00
N PHE A 27 13.50 -26.16 5.71
CA PHE A 27 12.61 -25.13 5.14
C PHE A 27 11.22 -25.09 5.79
N LEU A 28 10.64 -26.25 6.11
CA LEU A 28 9.35 -26.30 6.81
C LEU A 28 9.46 -25.84 8.26
N LEU A 29 10.58 -26.12 8.94
CA LEU A 29 10.83 -25.71 10.32
C LEU A 29 10.97 -24.18 10.44
N GLU A 30 11.56 -23.53 9.44
CA GLU A 30 11.66 -22.06 9.34
C GLU A 30 10.32 -21.36 9.06
N THR A 31 9.32 -22.11 8.58
CA THR A 31 8.00 -21.55 8.24
C THR A 31 7.12 -21.37 9.49
N SER A 32 6.67 -20.13 9.76
CA SER A 32 5.87 -19.78 10.96
C SER A 32 4.45 -20.37 11.00
N ARG A 33 3.92 -20.86 9.87
CA ARG A 33 2.62 -21.52 9.77
C ARG A 33 2.73 -22.80 8.95
N ARG A 34 2.65 -23.94 9.63
CA ARG A 34 2.67 -25.27 9.02
C ARG A 34 1.26 -25.86 8.92
N THR A 35 0.99 -26.59 7.85
CA THR A 35 -0.24 -27.39 7.72
C THR A 35 -0.09 -28.72 8.46
N GLU A 36 -1.22 -29.36 8.75
CA GLU A 36 -1.23 -30.71 9.35
C GLU A 36 -0.48 -31.72 8.48
N LEU A 37 -0.60 -31.60 7.15
CA LEU A 37 0.18 -32.39 6.19
C LEU A 37 1.69 -32.12 6.30
N GLN A 38 2.12 -30.87 6.48
CA GLN A 38 3.54 -30.55 6.64
C GLN A 38 4.10 -31.12 7.95
N ASN A 39 3.33 -31.08 9.04
CA ASN A 39 3.74 -31.69 10.32
C ASN A 39 3.86 -33.21 10.18
N GLN A 40 2.88 -33.88 9.57
CA GLN A 40 2.94 -35.34 9.31
C GLN A 40 4.13 -35.74 8.45
N VAL A 41 4.56 -34.88 7.52
CA VAL A 41 5.73 -35.12 6.67
C VAL A 41 7.04 -34.89 7.43
N ILE A 42 7.11 -33.92 8.35
CA ILE A 42 8.28 -33.74 9.24
C ILE A 42 8.43 -34.95 10.15
N ASP A 43 7.37 -35.36 10.85
CA ASP A 43 7.39 -36.51 11.77
C ASP A 43 7.81 -37.80 11.05
N ALA A 44 7.42 -37.97 9.78
CA ALA A 44 7.81 -39.11 8.98
C ALA A 44 9.25 -39.03 8.44
N LEU A 45 9.83 -37.83 8.28
CA LEU A 45 11.16 -37.62 7.70
C LEU A 45 12.28 -37.52 8.75
N GLU A 46 11.96 -37.17 10.00
CA GLU A 46 12.91 -37.09 11.12
C GLU A 46 13.28 -38.45 11.73
N ASP A 47 12.60 -39.54 11.35
CA ASP A 47 12.95 -40.90 11.76
C ASP A 47 14.29 -41.33 11.13
N GLU A 48 15.22 -41.87 11.93
CA GLU A 48 16.64 -42.04 11.58
C GLU A 48 16.87 -42.95 10.34
N ASP A 49 15.89 -43.80 10.01
CA ASP A 49 15.89 -44.77 8.92
C ASP A 49 14.88 -44.47 7.78
N PHE A 50 14.58 -43.19 7.51
CA PHE A 50 13.66 -42.83 6.44
C PHE A 50 14.08 -43.36 5.05
N ASN A 51 13.24 -44.23 4.47
CA ASN A 51 13.30 -44.63 3.05
C ASN A 51 11.98 -44.26 2.35
N PHE A 52 12.04 -43.31 1.40
CA PHE A 52 10.89 -42.86 0.61
C PHE A 52 10.17 -44.00 -0.12
N GLU A 53 10.90 -45.05 -0.52
CA GLU A 53 10.33 -46.22 -1.20
C GLU A 53 9.51 -47.12 -0.28
N MET A 54 9.70 -47.02 1.04
CA MET A 54 8.95 -47.78 2.06
C MET A 54 7.62 -47.12 2.43
N LEU A 55 7.37 -45.88 1.99
CA LEU A 55 6.09 -45.20 2.18
C LEU A 55 5.00 -45.82 1.30
N SER A 56 3.77 -45.86 1.79
CA SER A 56 2.62 -46.26 0.96
C SER A 56 2.43 -45.29 -0.21
N GLU A 57 1.81 -45.74 -1.32
CA GLU A 57 1.62 -44.90 -2.51
C GLU A 57 0.86 -43.60 -2.19
N ALA A 58 -0.11 -43.64 -1.28
CA ALA A 58 -0.82 -42.47 -0.78
C ALA A 58 0.10 -41.49 -0.03
N GLN A 59 0.97 -41.99 0.85
CA GLN A 59 1.94 -41.16 1.58
C GLN A 59 3.00 -40.56 0.64
N GLN A 60 3.45 -41.30 -0.37
CA GLN A 60 4.37 -40.78 -1.38
C GLN A 60 3.75 -39.63 -2.19
N ILE A 61 2.44 -39.71 -2.50
CA ILE A 61 1.71 -38.63 -3.17
C ILE A 61 1.65 -37.39 -2.28
N LEU A 62 1.32 -37.57 -0.99
CA LEU A 62 1.23 -36.49 0.00
C LEU A 62 2.57 -35.77 0.19
N VAL A 63 3.67 -36.52 0.32
CA VAL A 63 5.03 -35.94 0.41
C VAL A 63 5.39 -35.18 -0.87
N LYS A 64 5.12 -35.75 -2.04
CA LYS A 64 5.34 -35.06 -3.34
C LYS A 64 4.54 -33.78 -3.47
N GLU A 65 3.34 -33.74 -2.91
CA GLU A 65 2.50 -32.55 -2.88
C GLU A 65 3.03 -31.48 -1.92
N ALA A 66 3.41 -31.88 -0.71
CA ALA A 66 4.02 -31.00 0.29
C ALA A 66 5.36 -30.41 -0.19
N LEU A 67 6.09 -31.12 -1.05
CA LEU A 67 7.36 -30.67 -1.65
C LEU A 67 7.21 -29.64 -2.77
N LYS A 68 6.01 -29.47 -3.36
CA LYS A 68 5.83 -28.55 -4.50
C LYS A 68 6.23 -27.10 -4.15
N PRO A 69 5.79 -26.51 -3.01
CA PRO A 69 6.17 -25.15 -2.63
C PRO A 69 7.67 -25.02 -2.39
N TYR A 70 8.30 -26.03 -1.78
CA TYR A 70 9.73 -26.04 -1.54
C TYR A 70 10.54 -26.10 -2.83
N ARG A 71 10.18 -26.97 -3.77
CA ARG A 71 10.81 -27.02 -5.10
C ARG A 71 10.64 -25.72 -5.88
N GLU A 72 9.51 -25.04 -5.68
CA GLU A 72 9.28 -23.73 -6.27
C GLU A 72 10.16 -22.65 -5.62
N HIS A 73 10.29 -22.67 -4.29
CA HIS A 73 11.21 -21.82 -3.54
C HIS A 73 12.67 -22.02 -3.96
N LEU A 74 13.15 -23.27 -4.01
CA LEU A 74 14.50 -23.60 -4.45
C LEU A 74 14.81 -23.05 -5.85
N LYS A 75 13.87 -23.16 -6.79
CA LYS A 75 14.05 -22.58 -8.12
C LYS A 75 14.19 -21.06 -8.09
N GLN A 76 13.45 -20.39 -7.21
CA GLN A 76 13.56 -18.94 -7.05
C GLN A 76 14.89 -18.56 -6.38
N GLN A 77 15.31 -19.30 -5.36
CA GLN A 77 16.57 -19.10 -4.66
C GLN A 77 17.77 -19.32 -5.58
N LEU A 78 17.79 -20.43 -6.33
CA LEU A 78 18.86 -20.69 -7.32
C LEU A 78 18.95 -19.58 -8.36
N LEU A 79 17.81 -19.08 -8.83
CA LEU A 79 17.79 -17.95 -9.75
C LEU A 79 18.30 -16.67 -9.09
N PHE A 80 17.90 -16.41 -7.84
CA PHE A 80 18.40 -15.26 -7.08
C PHE A 80 19.91 -15.31 -6.93
N ASP A 81 20.45 -16.43 -6.43
CA ASP A 81 21.88 -16.62 -6.23
C ASP A 81 22.66 -16.43 -7.54
N GLU A 82 22.16 -16.98 -8.64
CA GLU A 82 22.74 -16.78 -9.96
C GLU A 82 22.76 -15.30 -10.36
N LEU A 83 21.61 -14.63 -10.31
CA LEU A 83 21.49 -13.23 -10.73
C LEU A 83 22.29 -12.28 -9.84
N SER A 84 22.37 -12.55 -8.53
CA SER A 84 23.13 -11.75 -7.57
C SER A 84 24.64 -11.74 -7.85
N THR A 85 25.16 -12.71 -8.60
CA THR A 85 26.57 -12.75 -9.01
C THR A 85 26.85 -12.00 -10.32
N LEU A 86 25.81 -11.57 -11.05
CA LEU A 86 25.98 -10.90 -12.34
C LEU A 86 26.49 -9.46 -12.16
N PRO A 87 27.51 -9.03 -12.93
CA PRO A 87 28.06 -7.69 -12.82
C PRO A 87 27.12 -6.60 -13.37
N LYS A 88 26.19 -6.98 -14.26
CA LYS A 88 25.21 -6.08 -14.85
C LYS A 88 23.86 -6.78 -14.95
N LEU A 89 22.86 -6.16 -14.33
CA LEU A 89 21.50 -6.64 -14.31
C LEU A 89 20.65 -5.88 -15.34
N THR A 90 19.76 -6.59 -16.00
CA THR A 90 18.62 -6.00 -16.70
C THR A 90 17.56 -5.52 -15.69
N GLU A 91 16.64 -4.65 -16.13
CA GLU A 91 15.54 -4.20 -15.26
C GLU A 91 14.68 -5.37 -14.76
N TYR A 92 14.54 -6.41 -15.57
CA TYR A 92 13.79 -7.61 -15.20
C TYR A 92 14.47 -8.38 -14.06
N GLU A 93 15.78 -8.58 -14.15
CA GLU A 93 16.57 -9.30 -13.15
C GLU A 93 16.65 -8.49 -11.85
N ALA A 94 16.88 -7.18 -11.94
CA ALA A 94 16.85 -6.29 -10.79
C ALA A 94 15.50 -6.35 -10.06
N LYS A 95 14.38 -6.33 -10.81
CA LYS A 95 13.05 -6.43 -10.21
C LYS A 95 12.79 -7.81 -9.58
N PHE A 96 13.30 -8.88 -10.18
CA PHE A 96 13.22 -10.22 -9.59
C PHE A 96 13.95 -10.29 -8.25
N ILE A 97 15.18 -9.76 -8.18
CA ILE A 97 15.99 -9.71 -6.96
C ILE A 97 15.25 -8.92 -5.86
N GLU A 98 14.72 -7.75 -6.17
CA GLU A 98 13.94 -6.92 -5.23
C GLU A 98 12.74 -7.67 -4.64
N LEU A 99 11.97 -8.35 -5.50
CA LEU A 99 10.82 -9.15 -5.08
C LEU A 99 11.23 -10.38 -4.25
N PHE A 100 12.35 -11.02 -4.57
CA PHE A 100 12.82 -12.18 -3.81
C PHE A 100 13.33 -11.77 -2.42
N GLN A 101 14.04 -10.65 -2.29
CA GLN A 101 14.46 -10.10 -1.00
C GLN A 101 13.26 -9.75 -0.12
N SER A 102 12.25 -9.09 -0.70
CA SER A 102 11.01 -8.76 -0.01
C SER A 102 10.23 -10.03 0.40
N TYR A 103 10.35 -11.12 -0.35
CA TYR A 103 9.82 -12.44 0.02
C TYR A 103 10.55 -13.06 1.21
N GLN A 104 11.89 -12.99 1.24
CA GLN A 104 12.70 -13.46 2.38
C GLN A 104 12.37 -12.69 3.67
N ASN A 105 12.08 -11.39 3.55
CA ASN A 105 11.70 -10.55 4.69
C ASN A 105 10.22 -10.69 5.12
N GLN A 106 9.44 -11.57 4.45
CA GLN A 106 7.99 -11.73 4.70
C GLN A 106 7.16 -10.46 4.45
N GLU A 107 7.65 -9.56 3.61
CA GLU A 107 7.00 -8.28 3.28
C GLU A 107 6.11 -8.37 2.03
N LEU A 108 6.16 -9.51 1.32
CA LEU A 108 5.49 -9.71 0.06
C LEU A 108 4.00 -10.10 0.22
N GLY A 109 3.11 -9.38 -0.45
CA GLY A 109 1.70 -9.76 -0.54
C GLY A 109 1.45 -10.92 -1.52
N ASN A 110 0.28 -11.57 -1.43
CA ASN A 110 -0.11 -12.68 -2.31
C ASN A 110 -0.01 -12.36 -3.82
N SER A 111 -0.33 -11.12 -4.21
CA SER A 111 -0.24 -10.67 -5.61
C SER A 111 1.21 -10.60 -6.09
N GLU A 112 2.11 -10.12 -5.24
CA GLU A 112 3.53 -9.96 -5.54
C GLU A 112 4.23 -11.33 -5.54
N LEU A 113 3.80 -12.24 -4.67
CA LEU A 113 4.28 -13.63 -4.67
C LEU A 113 3.98 -14.33 -6.01
N ASN A 114 2.78 -14.12 -6.55
CA ASN A 114 2.44 -14.64 -7.88
C ASN A 114 3.26 -13.99 -9.01
N ILE A 115 3.61 -12.71 -8.86
CA ILE A 115 4.51 -12.03 -9.80
C ILE A 115 5.90 -12.66 -9.73
N LEU A 116 6.48 -12.84 -8.54
CA LEU A 116 7.78 -13.47 -8.32
C LEU A 116 7.85 -14.87 -8.97
N LYS A 117 6.84 -15.71 -8.72
CA LYS A 117 6.70 -17.05 -9.33
C LYS A 117 6.66 -17.01 -10.85
N THR A 118 5.87 -16.09 -11.40
CA THR A 118 5.74 -15.92 -12.86
C THR A 118 7.05 -15.40 -13.46
N MET A 119 7.75 -14.51 -12.76
CA MET A 119 9.03 -13.96 -13.21
C MET A 119 10.10 -15.03 -13.28
N CYS A 120 10.24 -15.83 -12.22
CA CYS A 120 11.15 -16.98 -12.19
C CYS A 120 10.88 -17.94 -13.37
N THR A 121 9.62 -18.31 -13.57
CA THR A 121 9.21 -19.22 -14.65
C THR A 121 9.54 -18.66 -16.04
N ARG A 122 9.26 -17.38 -16.28
CA ARG A 122 9.55 -16.72 -17.56
C ARG A 122 11.05 -16.60 -17.80
N TYR A 123 11.84 -16.28 -16.78
CA TYR A 123 13.29 -16.21 -16.91
C TYR A 123 13.90 -17.55 -17.30
N TYR A 124 13.50 -18.66 -16.65
CA TYR A 124 13.97 -19.99 -17.07
C TYR A 124 13.56 -20.37 -18.50
N ARG A 125 12.38 -19.94 -18.97
CA ARG A 125 11.99 -20.11 -20.38
C ARG A 125 12.82 -19.26 -21.33
N PHE A 126 13.24 -18.07 -20.91
CA PHE A 126 14.19 -17.26 -21.66
C PHE A 126 15.57 -17.94 -21.75
N LYS A 127 16.09 -18.47 -20.63
CA LYS A 127 17.36 -19.23 -20.63
C LYS A 127 17.31 -20.48 -21.51
N SER A 128 16.16 -21.15 -21.59
CA SER A 128 15.95 -22.30 -22.48
C SER A 128 15.60 -21.92 -23.92
N GLN A 129 15.73 -20.64 -24.30
CA GLN A 129 15.46 -20.10 -25.63
C GLN A 129 14.00 -20.24 -26.09
N GLN A 130 13.07 -20.47 -25.17
CA GLN A 130 11.62 -20.51 -25.44
C GLN A 130 10.97 -19.13 -25.41
N LEU A 131 11.67 -18.12 -24.87
CA LEU A 131 11.26 -16.72 -24.86
C LEU A 131 12.41 -15.83 -25.31
N GLN A 132 12.09 -14.64 -25.82
CA GLN A 132 13.05 -13.59 -26.14
C GLN A 132 13.13 -12.55 -25.03
N LEU A 133 14.19 -11.74 -25.02
CA LEU A 133 14.36 -10.65 -24.04
C LEU A 133 13.16 -9.69 -24.06
N LYS A 134 12.62 -9.38 -25.25
CA LYS A 134 11.43 -8.53 -25.41
C LYS A 134 10.20 -9.06 -24.69
N ASP A 135 10.07 -10.38 -24.53
CA ASP A 135 8.95 -10.98 -23.79
C ASP A 135 9.06 -10.75 -22.28
N LEU A 136 10.29 -10.68 -21.76
CA LEU A 136 10.57 -10.33 -20.37
C LEU A 136 10.28 -8.84 -20.12
N GLU A 137 10.79 -7.97 -20.99
CA GLU A 137 10.56 -6.52 -20.95
C GLU A 137 9.06 -6.18 -21.05
N LEU A 138 8.32 -6.85 -21.94
CA LEU A 138 6.89 -6.66 -22.09
C LEU A 138 6.13 -7.03 -20.81
N TYR A 139 6.49 -8.15 -20.18
CA TYR A 139 5.86 -8.57 -18.93
C TYR A 139 6.14 -7.58 -17.80
N LEU A 140 7.38 -7.08 -17.69
CA LEU A 140 7.75 -6.05 -16.71
C LEU A 140 6.92 -4.78 -16.92
N SER A 141 6.80 -4.31 -18.16
CA SER A 141 5.98 -3.15 -18.51
C SER A 141 4.50 -3.33 -18.14
N GLN A 142 3.95 -4.55 -18.31
CA GLN A 142 2.57 -4.84 -17.94
C GLN A 142 2.33 -4.76 -16.43
N ILE A 143 3.29 -5.22 -15.61
CA ILE A 143 3.19 -5.12 -14.15
C ILE A 143 3.24 -3.64 -13.72
N GLN A 144 4.22 -2.89 -14.22
CA GLN A 144 4.37 -1.45 -13.91
C GLN A 144 3.10 -0.67 -14.28
N LYS A 145 2.52 -0.90 -15.46
CA LYS A 145 1.27 -0.25 -15.90
C LYS A 145 0.08 -0.56 -15.00
N LYS A 146 -0.01 -1.80 -14.46
CA LYS A 146 -1.08 -2.16 -13.52
C LYS A 146 -0.95 -1.42 -12.20
N ASP A 147 0.26 -1.26 -11.68
CA ASP A 147 0.49 -0.55 -10.43
C ASP A 147 0.26 0.95 -10.56
N ASP A 148 0.67 1.55 -11.68
CA ASP A 148 0.34 2.93 -12.02
C ASP A 148 -1.18 3.15 -12.17
N GLY A 149 -1.87 2.20 -12.79
CA GLY A 149 -3.33 2.22 -12.91
C GLY A 149 -4.03 2.20 -11.55
N LYS A 150 -3.56 1.38 -10.60
CA LYS A 150 -4.07 1.37 -9.22
C LYS A 150 -3.83 2.70 -8.51
N LYS A 151 -2.63 3.27 -8.62
CA LYS A 151 -2.31 4.58 -8.03
C LYS A 151 -3.21 5.69 -8.58
N ARG A 152 -3.39 5.77 -9.91
CA ARG A 152 -4.30 6.74 -10.54
C ARG A 152 -5.75 6.55 -10.10
N LYS A 153 -6.21 5.31 -9.94
CA LYS A 153 -7.57 5.03 -9.45
C LYS A 153 -7.77 5.52 -8.01
N ALA A 154 -6.80 5.26 -7.12
CA ALA A 154 -6.85 5.73 -5.75
C ALA A 154 -6.80 7.26 -5.65
N GLU A 155 -5.93 7.90 -6.44
CA GLU A 155 -5.85 9.37 -6.51
C GLU A 155 -7.16 9.98 -7.02
N ASN A 156 -7.74 9.42 -8.09
CA ASN A 156 -9.02 9.88 -8.63
C ASN A 156 -10.16 9.69 -7.62
N GLN A 157 -10.24 8.54 -6.96
CA GLN A 157 -11.20 8.29 -5.89
C GLN A 157 -11.09 9.34 -4.78
N ARG A 158 -9.87 9.65 -4.35
CA ARG A 158 -9.64 10.69 -3.34
C ARG A 158 -10.07 12.08 -3.81
N LYS A 159 -9.82 12.44 -5.08
CA LYS A 159 -10.28 13.71 -5.65
C LYS A 159 -11.80 13.81 -5.63
N PHE A 160 -12.51 12.74 -5.97
CA PHE A 160 -13.98 12.70 -5.92
C PHE A 160 -14.51 12.83 -4.48
N GLU A 161 -13.91 12.12 -3.53
CA GLU A 161 -14.29 12.22 -2.11
C GLU A 161 -14.10 13.64 -1.56
N LEU A 162 -12.96 14.27 -1.85
CA LEU A 162 -12.67 15.64 -1.44
C LEU A 162 -13.63 16.63 -2.10
N GLY A 163 -13.91 16.47 -3.41
CA GLY A 163 -14.91 17.29 -4.11
C GLY A 163 -16.30 17.17 -3.47
N GLY A 164 -16.73 15.95 -3.16
CA GLY A 164 -18.00 15.70 -2.46
C GLY A 164 -18.04 16.33 -1.06
N ALA A 165 -16.92 16.29 -0.32
CA ALA A 165 -16.81 16.92 0.99
C ALA A 165 -16.93 18.45 0.90
N VAL A 166 -16.29 19.08 -0.10
CA VAL A 166 -16.42 20.52 -0.36
C VAL A 166 -17.87 20.89 -0.68
N LEU A 167 -18.52 20.18 -1.61
CA LEU A 167 -19.93 20.41 -1.95
C LEU A 167 -20.85 20.30 -0.72
N THR A 168 -20.62 19.28 0.11
CA THR A 168 -21.39 19.06 1.35
C THR A 168 -21.18 20.19 2.35
N ALA A 169 -19.95 20.72 2.49
CA ALA A 169 -19.65 21.83 3.37
C ALA A 169 -20.39 23.10 2.94
N PHE A 170 -20.37 23.45 1.65
CA PHE A 170 -21.11 24.61 1.13
C PHE A 170 -22.63 24.46 1.31
N LYS A 171 -23.16 23.25 1.11
CA LYS A 171 -24.57 22.95 1.40
C LYS A 171 -24.93 23.16 2.88
N LYS A 172 -24.08 22.72 3.81
CA LYS A 172 -24.28 22.95 5.26
C LYS A 172 -24.24 24.44 5.64
N LEU A 173 -23.46 25.24 4.91
CA LEU A 173 -23.39 26.69 5.09
C LEU A 173 -24.53 27.44 4.38
N ASN A 174 -25.41 26.74 3.67
CA ASN A 174 -26.46 27.31 2.84
C ASN A 174 -25.93 28.33 1.80
N ILE A 175 -24.75 28.06 1.24
CA ILE A 175 -24.12 28.87 0.19
C ILE A 175 -24.25 28.11 -1.12
N ASP A 176 -24.95 28.71 -2.08
CA ASP A 176 -25.01 28.18 -3.44
C ASP A 176 -23.70 28.49 -4.19
N ILE A 177 -23.10 27.45 -4.74
CA ILE A 177 -21.86 27.50 -5.53
C ILE A 177 -22.06 26.95 -6.95
N SER A 178 -23.31 26.76 -7.38
CA SER A 178 -23.65 26.16 -8.69
C SER A 178 -23.07 26.94 -9.87
N ASN A 179 -22.89 28.25 -9.72
CA ASN A 179 -22.32 29.14 -10.74
C ASN A 179 -20.85 29.53 -10.45
N ASP A 180 -20.26 29.04 -9.37
CA ASP A 180 -18.89 29.39 -8.99
C ASP A 180 -17.89 28.46 -9.70
N THR A 181 -16.82 29.05 -10.22
CA THR A 181 -15.68 28.30 -10.77
C THR A 181 -14.88 27.63 -9.64
N PRO A 182 -14.13 26.54 -9.92
CA PRO A 182 -13.26 25.91 -8.91
C PRO A 182 -12.28 26.88 -8.24
N GLN A 183 -11.78 27.88 -8.99
CA GLN A 183 -10.88 28.89 -8.46
C GLN A 183 -11.60 29.87 -7.51
N GLN A 184 -12.83 30.28 -7.83
CA GLN A 184 -13.64 31.10 -6.92
C GLN A 184 -13.97 30.35 -5.62
N ILE A 185 -14.32 29.07 -5.71
CA ILE A 185 -14.55 28.20 -4.54
C ILE A 185 -13.29 28.11 -3.68
N THR A 186 -12.15 27.84 -4.31
CA THR A 186 -10.85 27.74 -3.62
C THR A 186 -10.49 29.05 -2.92
N ASN A 187 -10.61 30.17 -3.63
CA ASN A 187 -10.34 31.50 -3.09
C ASN A 187 -11.26 31.83 -1.91
N ARG A 188 -12.55 31.47 -2.00
CA ARG A 188 -13.51 31.69 -0.91
C ARG A 188 -13.09 30.92 0.35
N ILE A 189 -12.71 29.64 0.22
CA ILE A 189 -12.21 28.83 1.34
C ILE A 189 -10.96 29.48 1.95
N ALA A 190 -9.96 29.78 1.11
CA ALA A 190 -8.68 30.34 1.55
C ALA A 190 -8.84 31.71 2.22
N ASN A 191 -9.63 32.60 1.63
CA ASN A 191 -9.86 33.94 2.16
C ASN A 191 -10.65 33.91 3.48
N THR A 192 -11.61 33.01 3.61
CA THR A 192 -12.35 32.83 4.87
C THR A 192 -11.41 32.36 5.99
N ALA A 193 -10.54 31.39 5.71
CA ALA A 193 -9.54 30.92 6.67
C ALA A 193 -8.53 32.03 7.03
N LYS A 194 -8.08 32.81 6.05
CA LYS A 194 -7.18 33.94 6.26
C LYS A 194 -7.83 35.01 7.14
N PHE A 195 -9.05 35.43 6.84
CA PHE A 195 -9.78 36.41 7.64
C PHE A 195 -9.97 35.92 9.07
N HIS A 196 -10.41 34.66 9.26
CA HIS A 196 -10.53 34.05 10.58
C HIS A 196 -9.23 34.11 11.38
N ASN A 197 -8.10 33.76 10.75
CA ASN A 197 -6.80 33.83 11.40
C ASN A 197 -6.40 35.26 11.80
N GLU A 198 -6.72 36.27 10.98
CA GLU A 198 -6.47 37.67 11.33
C GLU A 198 -7.37 38.15 12.49
N VAL A 199 -8.65 37.76 12.49
CA VAL A 199 -9.55 38.03 13.63
C VAL A 199 -8.98 37.43 14.92
N ARG A 200 -8.45 36.21 14.88
CA ARG A 200 -7.85 35.56 16.06
C ARG A 200 -6.57 36.23 16.57
N LYS A 201 -5.91 37.04 15.74
CA LYS A 201 -4.74 37.85 16.13
C LYS A 201 -5.12 39.22 16.69
N SER A 202 -6.36 39.66 16.48
CA SER A 202 -6.85 40.96 16.97
C SER A 202 -6.75 41.05 18.50
N LEU A 203 -6.58 42.28 19.01
CA LEU A 203 -6.41 42.53 20.44
C LEU A 203 -7.65 42.07 21.23
N ILE A 204 -8.85 42.45 20.78
CA ILE A 204 -10.11 42.06 21.43
C ILE A 204 -10.25 40.54 21.49
N PHE A 205 -9.90 39.82 20.43
CA PHE A 205 -9.99 38.36 20.44
C PHE A 205 -8.95 37.72 21.39
N LYS A 206 -7.75 38.29 21.51
CA LYS A 206 -6.74 37.85 22.48
C LYS A 206 -7.25 38.04 23.91
N ASP A 207 -7.84 39.19 24.20
CA ASP A 207 -8.42 39.47 25.53
C ASP A 207 -9.55 38.49 25.85
N VAL A 208 -10.45 38.23 24.89
CA VAL A 208 -11.53 37.22 25.05
C VAL A 208 -10.97 35.84 25.40
N LYS A 209 -9.83 35.46 24.81
CA LYS A 209 -9.19 34.17 25.05
C LYS A 209 -8.62 34.00 26.46
N GLU A 210 -8.31 35.08 27.17
CA GLU A 210 -7.92 35.05 28.58
C GLU A 210 -9.10 34.56 29.45
N TYR A 211 -10.34 34.93 29.08
CA TYR A 211 -11.55 34.55 29.82
C TYR A 211 -12.12 33.19 29.39
N LYS A 212 -12.07 32.88 28.10
CA LYS A 212 -12.60 31.63 27.52
C LYS A 212 -11.62 31.00 26.56
N LYS A 213 -11.14 29.80 26.91
CA LYS A 213 -10.10 29.07 26.14
C LYS A 213 -10.69 28.13 25.08
N GLU A 214 -11.90 27.62 25.29
CA GLU A 214 -12.58 26.71 24.35
C GLU A 214 -12.98 27.46 23.06
N TYR A 215 -12.85 26.80 21.91
CA TYR A 215 -12.99 27.43 20.60
C TYR A 215 -14.38 28.03 20.35
N PHE A 216 -15.44 27.26 20.57
CA PHE A 216 -16.80 27.71 20.32
C PHE A 216 -17.24 28.76 21.35
N GLU A 217 -16.88 28.59 22.61
CA GLU A 217 -17.17 29.55 23.68
C GLU A 217 -16.44 30.89 23.46
N ALA A 218 -15.16 30.87 23.09
CA ALA A 218 -14.39 32.08 22.81
C ALA A 218 -14.97 32.85 21.61
N ASN A 219 -15.32 32.14 20.53
CA ASN A 219 -15.94 32.79 19.37
C ASN A 219 -17.30 33.40 19.72
N LYS A 220 -18.11 32.70 20.52
CA LYS A 220 -19.41 33.23 20.98
C LYS A 220 -19.22 34.48 21.83
N LEU A 221 -18.30 34.46 22.80
CA LEU A 221 -18.00 35.61 23.66
C LEU A 221 -17.44 36.79 22.85
N PHE A 222 -16.57 36.52 21.87
CA PHE A 222 -16.03 37.55 20.98
C PHE A 222 -17.14 38.30 20.24
N ILE A 223 -18.10 37.59 19.65
CA ILE A 223 -19.25 38.23 18.99
C ILE A 223 -20.08 39.04 20.00
N GLN A 224 -20.35 38.50 21.20
CA GLN A 224 -21.09 39.23 22.24
C GLN A 224 -20.38 40.52 22.68
N VAL A 225 -19.05 40.50 22.77
CA VAL A 225 -18.25 41.69 23.09
C VAL A 225 -18.36 42.72 21.97
N LEU A 226 -18.27 42.31 20.69
CA LEU A 226 -18.43 43.23 19.56
C LEU A 226 -19.82 43.88 19.53
N GLU A 227 -20.88 43.09 19.74
CA GLU A 227 -22.25 43.60 19.84
C GLU A 227 -22.40 44.56 21.03
N GLY A 228 -21.81 44.23 22.18
CA GLY A 228 -21.75 45.10 23.34
C GLY A 228 -21.06 46.43 23.05
N LEU A 229 -19.90 46.41 22.41
CA LEU A 229 -19.17 47.63 22.00
C LEU A 229 -19.98 48.50 21.03
N HIS A 230 -20.80 47.88 20.16
CA HIS A 230 -21.67 48.61 19.24
C HIS A 230 -22.79 49.39 19.96
N THR A 231 -23.11 49.08 21.22
CA THR A 231 -24.10 49.86 22.00
C THR A 231 -23.55 51.15 22.59
N TRP A 232 -22.22 51.31 22.65
CA TRP A 232 -21.59 52.49 23.25
C TRP A 232 -21.65 53.70 22.32
N LYS A 233 -21.95 54.86 22.90
CA LYS A 233 -21.97 56.15 22.20
C LYS A 233 -21.06 57.16 22.87
N LYS A 234 -20.42 57.98 22.06
CA LYS A 234 -19.71 59.19 22.49
C LYS A 234 -20.26 60.36 21.71
N ASP A 235 -20.72 61.40 22.43
CA ASP A 235 -21.31 62.61 21.84
C ASP A 235 -22.47 62.30 20.87
N GLY A 236 -23.27 61.27 21.19
CA GLY A 236 -24.40 60.81 20.38
C GLY A 236 -24.04 59.87 19.22
N GLU A 237 -22.75 59.70 18.89
CA GLU A 237 -22.27 58.84 17.80
C GLU A 237 -21.81 57.47 18.32
N LEU A 238 -22.13 56.41 17.57
CA LEU A 238 -21.76 55.03 17.92
C LEU A 238 -20.24 54.83 17.83
N LEU A 239 -19.67 54.13 18.82
CA LEU A 239 -18.24 53.83 18.88
C LEU A 239 -17.74 53.14 17.59
N SER A 240 -18.52 52.21 17.05
CA SER A 240 -18.16 51.53 15.80
C SER A 240 -18.02 52.49 14.62
N VAL A 241 -18.89 53.51 14.52
CA VAL A 241 -18.84 54.51 13.44
C VAL A 241 -17.61 55.40 13.61
N ILE A 242 -17.33 55.81 14.85
CA ILE A 242 -16.13 56.60 15.19
C ILE A 242 -14.86 55.84 14.76
N GLU A 243 -14.74 54.56 15.11
CA GLU A 243 -13.55 53.76 14.78
C GLU A 243 -13.45 53.44 13.27
N ILE A 244 -14.57 53.20 12.58
CA ILE A 244 -14.58 53.05 11.11
C ILE A 244 -14.05 54.32 10.43
N LYS A 245 -14.54 55.51 10.83
CA LYS A 245 -14.08 56.79 10.27
C LYS A 245 -12.58 57.00 10.49
N LYS A 246 -12.08 56.70 11.69
CA LYS A 246 -10.64 56.78 12.00
C LYS A 246 -9.80 55.83 11.14
N ALA A 247 -10.25 54.58 10.97
CA ALA A 247 -9.54 53.60 10.15
C ALA A 247 -9.48 54.02 8.67
N LEU A 248 -10.59 54.54 8.14
CA LEU A 248 -10.63 55.07 6.78
C LEU A 248 -9.68 56.26 6.58
N ALA A 249 -9.61 57.18 7.55
CA ALA A 249 -8.67 58.30 7.50
C ALA A 249 -7.21 57.83 7.43
N LYS A 250 -6.82 56.87 8.29
CA LYS A 250 -5.46 56.28 8.29
C LYS A 250 -5.10 55.54 7.00
N SER A 251 -6.08 54.97 6.30
CA SER A 251 -5.84 54.25 5.04
C SER A 251 -5.65 55.17 3.81
N ARG A 252 -5.86 56.48 3.97
CA ARG A 252 -5.72 57.49 2.91
C ARG A 252 -4.42 58.31 3.02
N GLU A 253 -3.66 58.11 4.10
CA GLU A 253 -2.29 58.60 4.30
C GLU A 253 -1.28 57.54 3.82
#